data_AF-A0A7C5VJI2-F1
#
_entry.id   AF-A0A7C5VJI2-F1
#
_cell.length_a   1.000
_cell.length_b   1.000
_cell.length_c   1.000
_cell.angle_alpha   90.00
_cell.angle_beta   90.00
_cell.angle_gamma   90.00
#
_symmetry.space_group_name_H-M   'P 1'
#
loop_
_entity.id
_entity.type
_entity.pdbx_description
1 polymer ?
#
loop_
_entity_poly.entity_id
_entity_poly.type
_entity_poly.pdbx_seq_one_letter_code
_entity_poly.pdbx_strand_id
1 'polypeptide(L)'
;VGGHSLGGVAAADLAAREKLPLILFASYPEGDLSRETFPTLALYGTEDGLLPREEAREKAKRLPRNARIAFIPGLNHAGFGAYGPQKGDRPAQRPREELWQEVQEEVLLFLESLGWDTPPPPQALR
;
A
#
# COMPACT_ATOMS: atom_id res chain seq x y z
N VAL A 1 3.14 6.02 -9.73
CA VAL A 1 2.35 6.96 -8.89
C VAL A 1 1.85 6.23 -7.66
N GLY A 2 1.55 6.93 -6.58
CA GLY A 2 1.01 6.28 -5.40
C GLY A 2 0.50 7.25 -4.36
N GLY A 3 -0.23 6.73 -3.38
CA GLY A 3 -0.83 7.56 -2.35
C GLY A 3 -1.45 6.77 -1.21
N HIS A 4 -1.63 7.48 -0.10
CA HIS A 4 -2.27 6.97 1.11
C HIS A 4 -3.73 7.41 1.16
N SER A 5 -4.63 6.52 1.59
CA SER A 5 -6.04 6.81 1.81
C SER A 5 -6.67 7.52 0.60
N LEU A 6 -7.29 8.69 0.75
CA LEU A 6 -7.85 9.47 -0.36
C LEU A 6 -6.82 9.82 -1.45
N GLY A 7 -5.55 10.06 -1.08
CA GLY A 7 -4.48 10.28 -2.05
C GLY A 7 -4.20 9.04 -2.90
N GLY A 8 -4.42 7.84 -2.36
CA GLY A 8 -4.34 6.58 -3.11
C GLY A 8 -5.48 6.41 -4.09
N VAL A 9 -6.70 6.85 -3.75
CA VAL A 9 -7.85 6.88 -4.68
C VAL A 9 -7.52 7.78 -5.88
N ALA A 10 -7.06 9.00 -5.61
CA ALA A 10 -6.65 9.94 -6.66
C ALA A 10 -5.48 9.40 -7.51
N ALA A 11 -4.51 8.73 -6.88
CA ALA A 11 -3.42 8.08 -7.58
C ALA A 11 -3.89 6.93 -8.48
N ALA A 12 -4.88 6.14 -8.04
CA ALA A 12 -5.45 5.06 -8.83
C ALA A 12 -6.15 5.58 -10.09
N ASP A 13 -6.91 6.68 -9.99
CA ASP A 13 -7.55 7.29 -11.15
C ASP A 13 -6.52 7.83 -12.15
N LEU A 14 -5.42 8.42 -11.66
CA LEU A 14 -4.32 8.85 -12.52
C LEU A 14 -3.62 7.66 -13.19
N ALA A 15 -3.32 6.60 -12.44
CA ALA A 15 -2.70 5.39 -12.97
C ALA A 15 -3.56 4.73 -14.05
N ALA A 16 -4.88 4.67 -13.85
CA ALA A 16 -5.80 4.10 -14.82
C ALA A 16 -5.84 4.89 -16.14
N ARG A 17 -5.80 6.23 -16.06
CA ARG A 17 -5.78 7.14 -17.22
C ARG A 17 -4.47 7.07 -17.99
N GLU A 18 -3.35 7.15 -17.28
CA GLU A 18 -2.00 7.28 -17.87
C GLU A 18 -1.27 5.94 -17.99
N LYS A 19 -1.90 4.83 -17.59
CA LYS A 19 -1.32 3.47 -17.57
C LYS A 19 0.00 3.38 -16.79
N LEU A 20 0.07 4.08 -15.65
CA LEU A 20 1.26 4.14 -14.81
C LEU A 20 1.27 3.02 -13.75
N PRO A 21 2.46 2.54 -13.32
CA PRO A 21 2.57 1.70 -12.14
C PRO A 21 1.99 2.39 -10.89
N LEU A 22 1.29 1.63 -10.05
CA LEU A 22 0.51 2.14 -8.92
C LEU A 22 0.98 1.55 -7.58
N ILE A 23 1.10 2.39 -6.55
CA ILE A 23 1.32 1.97 -5.15
C ILE A 23 0.21 2.55 -4.27
N LEU A 24 -0.51 1.70 -3.55
CA LEU A 24 -1.60 2.07 -2.64
C LEU A 24 -1.22 1.77 -1.20
N PHE A 25 -1.37 2.75 -0.32
CA PHE A 25 -1.20 2.60 1.14
C PHE A 25 -2.55 2.78 1.83
N ALA A 26 -3.11 1.71 2.41
CA ALA A 26 -4.44 1.71 3.02
C ALA A 26 -5.51 2.37 2.11
N SER A 27 -5.51 2.00 0.82
CA SER A 27 -6.35 2.62 -0.20
C SER A 27 -6.77 1.60 -1.26
N TYR A 28 -7.79 1.95 -2.03
CA TYR A 28 -8.34 1.15 -3.12
C TYR A 28 -8.86 2.07 -4.24
N PRO A 29 -9.00 1.59 -5.49
CA PRO A 29 -9.63 2.36 -6.55
C PRO A 29 -11.14 2.52 -6.32
N GLU A 30 -11.70 3.68 -6.68
CA GLU A 30 -13.16 3.86 -6.66
C GLU A 30 -13.83 2.95 -7.71
N GLY A 31 -13.26 2.88 -8.91
CA GLY A 31 -13.67 2.01 -10.01
C GLY A 31 -13.12 0.58 -9.97
N ASP A 32 -13.41 -0.19 -11.01
CA ASP A 32 -12.89 -1.55 -11.22
C ASP A 32 -11.71 -1.54 -12.21
N LEU A 33 -10.53 -1.87 -11.72
CA LEU A 33 -9.27 -1.98 -12.46
C LEU A 33 -8.88 -3.44 -12.71
N SER A 34 -9.76 -4.42 -12.46
CA SER A 34 -9.45 -5.85 -12.60
C SER A 34 -9.14 -6.31 -14.03
N ARG A 35 -9.42 -5.46 -15.03
CA ARG A 35 -9.08 -5.66 -16.44
C ARG A 35 -7.79 -4.96 -16.88
N GLU A 36 -7.24 -4.10 -16.02
CA GLU A 36 -5.98 -3.42 -16.27
C GLU A 36 -4.81 -4.37 -16.01
N THR A 37 -3.65 -4.05 -16.58
CA THR A 37 -2.44 -4.88 -16.50
C THR A 37 -1.22 -4.16 -15.94
N PHE A 38 -1.32 -2.84 -15.69
CA PHE A 38 -0.19 -2.09 -15.16
C PHE A 38 0.20 -2.60 -13.76
N PRO A 39 1.50 -2.65 -13.44
CA PRO A 39 1.97 -3.14 -12.15
C PRO A 39 1.35 -2.37 -11.00
N THR A 40 0.87 -3.10 -9.99
CA THR A 40 0.21 -2.50 -8.83
C THR A 40 0.68 -3.17 -7.54
N LEU A 41 1.05 -2.37 -6.55
CA LEU A 41 1.25 -2.77 -5.16
C LEU A 41 0.14 -2.17 -4.30
N ALA A 42 -0.49 -2.99 -3.46
CA ALA A 42 -1.43 -2.52 -2.45
C ALA A 42 -1.01 -3.05 -1.07
N LEU A 43 -0.76 -2.12 -0.15
CA LEU A 43 -0.37 -2.39 1.22
C LEU A 43 -1.52 -2.02 2.17
N TYR A 44 -1.85 -2.94 3.07
CA TYR A 44 -2.90 -2.76 4.08
C TYR A 44 -2.35 -3.08 5.47
N GLY A 45 -2.90 -2.46 6.51
CA GLY A 45 -2.59 -2.79 7.90
C GLY A 45 -3.55 -3.83 8.47
N THR A 46 -3.10 -4.72 9.35
CA THR A 46 -4.02 -5.66 10.05
C THR A 46 -4.85 -4.97 11.14
N GLU A 47 -4.37 -3.83 11.62
CA GLU A 47 -5.02 -3.01 12.65
C GLU A 47 -5.72 -1.79 12.06
N ASP A 48 -5.89 -1.76 10.74
CA ASP A 48 -6.60 -0.65 10.09
C ASP A 48 -8.06 -0.62 10.57
N GLY A 49 -8.40 0.44 11.31
CA GLY A 49 -9.75 0.65 11.83
C GLY A 49 -10.68 1.35 10.85
N LEU A 50 -10.13 1.97 9.79
CA LEU A 50 -10.85 2.77 8.80
C LEU A 50 -11.11 2.00 7.51
N LEU A 51 -10.23 1.06 7.17
CA LEU A 51 -10.37 0.08 6.11
C LEU A 51 -10.05 -1.32 6.68
N PRO A 52 -11.01 -1.95 7.38
CA PRO A 52 -10.82 -3.24 8.02
C PRO A 52 -10.37 -4.33 7.03
N ARG A 53 -9.67 -5.34 7.53
CA ARG A 53 -9.04 -6.40 6.72
C ARG A 53 -10.00 -7.07 5.73
N GLU A 54 -11.21 -7.40 6.14
CA GLU A 54 -12.22 -8.02 5.29
C GLU A 54 -12.65 -7.08 4.17
N GLU A 55 -12.88 -5.80 4.49
CA GLU A 55 -13.22 -4.78 3.51
C GLU A 55 -12.06 -4.55 2.53
N ALA A 56 -10.83 -4.44 3.03
CA ALA A 56 -9.63 -4.33 2.19
C ALA A 56 -9.53 -5.49 1.19
N ARG A 57 -9.79 -6.73 1.62
CA ARG A 57 -9.81 -7.91 0.74
C ARG A 57 -10.89 -7.82 -0.34
N GLU A 58 -12.09 -7.38 0.01
CA GLU A 58 -13.17 -7.20 -0.96
C GLU A 58 -12.86 -6.09 -1.97
N LYS A 59 -12.34 -4.94 -1.51
CA LYS A 59 -11.92 -3.84 -2.37
C LYS A 59 -10.75 -4.24 -3.27
N ALA A 60 -9.81 -5.05 -2.78
CA ALA A 60 -8.66 -5.51 -3.54
C ALA A 60 -9.04 -6.37 -4.75
N LYS A 61 -10.24 -6.95 -4.81
CA LYS A 61 -10.75 -7.65 -6.00
C LYS A 61 -10.90 -6.72 -7.22
N ARG A 62 -10.98 -5.40 -7.00
CA ARG A 62 -11.03 -4.38 -8.04
C ARG A 62 -9.66 -3.99 -8.57
N LEU A 63 -8.58 -4.50 -8.01
CA LEU A 63 -7.22 -4.23 -8.49
C LEU A 63 -6.90 -5.10 -9.71
N PRO A 64 -5.87 -4.73 -10.50
CA PRO A 64 -5.33 -5.61 -11.54
C PRO A 64 -5.08 -7.01 -11.01
N ARG A 65 -5.33 -8.04 -11.83
CA ARG A 65 -5.18 -9.45 -11.41
C ARG A 65 -3.74 -9.82 -11.04
N ASN A 66 -2.77 -9.09 -11.57
CA ASN A 66 -1.35 -9.21 -11.27
C ASN A 66 -0.90 -8.30 -10.11
N ALA A 67 -1.81 -7.64 -9.40
CA ALA A 67 -1.46 -6.78 -8.28
C ALA A 67 -0.85 -7.60 -7.13
N ARG A 68 0.25 -7.09 -6.58
CA ARG A 68 0.80 -7.58 -5.32
C ARG A 68 0.01 -6.97 -4.17
N ILE A 69 -0.59 -7.81 -3.33
CA ILE A 69 -1.36 -7.39 -2.16
C ILE A 69 -0.67 -7.92 -0.91
N ALA A 70 -0.28 -7.02 0.00
CA ALA A 70 0.33 -7.39 1.27
C ALA A 70 -0.42 -6.76 2.45
N PHE A 71 -0.50 -7.52 3.54
CA PHE A 71 -1.03 -7.06 4.82
C PHE A 71 0.10 -7.02 5.84
N ILE A 72 0.39 -5.84 6.38
CA ILE A 72 1.48 -5.61 7.33
C ILE A 72 0.95 -5.81 8.75
N PRO A 73 1.42 -6.85 9.47
CA PRO A 73 0.94 -7.16 10.80
C PRO A 73 1.25 -6.04 11.80
N GLY A 74 0.22 -5.62 12.54
CA GLY A 74 0.34 -4.58 13.56
C GLY A 74 0.28 -3.15 13.04
N LEU A 75 0.24 -2.94 11.72
CA LEU A 75 0.07 -1.62 11.12
C LEU A 75 -1.41 -1.22 11.12
N ASN A 76 -1.69 0.05 11.45
CA ASN A 76 -3.00 0.68 11.38
C ASN A 76 -3.08 1.66 10.19
N HIS A 77 -4.24 2.28 9.96
CA HIS A 77 -4.44 3.19 8.83
C HIS A 77 -3.48 4.38 8.85
N ALA A 78 -3.36 5.01 10.01
CA ALA A 78 -2.59 6.22 10.21
C ALA A 78 -1.09 5.96 10.25
N GLY A 79 -0.67 4.72 10.51
CA GLY A 79 0.73 4.33 10.56
C GLY A 79 1.45 4.40 9.22
N PHE A 80 0.72 4.45 8.11
CA PHE A 80 1.30 4.76 6.79
C PHE A 80 1.72 6.23 6.66
N GLY A 81 1.20 7.13 7.51
CA GLY A 81 1.54 8.54 7.53
C GLY A 81 2.30 8.96 8.79
N ALA A 82 2.86 10.17 8.77
CA ALA A 82 3.59 10.76 9.89
C ALA A 82 2.74 11.78 10.69
N TYR A 83 1.41 11.63 10.68
CA TYR A 83 0.48 12.61 11.26
C TYR A 83 -0.10 12.22 12.63
N GLY A 84 0.27 11.05 13.16
CA GLY A 84 -0.19 10.58 14.47
C GLY A 84 -1.58 9.92 14.44
N PRO A 85 -2.19 9.67 15.61
CA PRO A 85 -3.44 8.92 15.72
C PRO A 85 -4.61 9.58 14.98
N GLN A 86 -5.46 8.76 14.38
CA GLN A 86 -6.67 9.18 13.68
C GLN A 86 -7.93 8.67 14.38
N LYS A 87 -8.97 9.50 14.45
CA LYS A 87 -10.27 9.08 14.97
C LYS A 87 -10.86 7.95 14.11
N GLY A 88 -11.27 6.87 14.76
CA GLY A 88 -11.85 5.69 14.08
C GLY A 88 -10.81 4.65 13.66
N ASP A 89 -9.53 4.98 13.71
CA ASP A 89 -8.46 4.01 13.53
C ASP A 89 -8.17 3.26 14.84
N ARG A 90 -7.48 2.11 14.76
CA ARG A 90 -6.97 1.40 15.94
C ARG A 90 -5.53 1.81 16.20
N PRO A 91 -4.98 1.62 17.40
CA PRO A 91 -3.55 1.81 17.63
C PRO A 91 -2.72 0.79 16.85
N ALA A 92 -1.59 1.22 16.29
CA ALA A 92 -0.58 0.29 15.79
C ALA A 92 -0.05 -0.56 16.96
N GLN A 93 0.22 -1.84 16.70
CA GLN A 93 0.68 -2.79 17.72
C GLN A 93 2.21 -2.92 17.78
N ARG A 94 2.92 -2.26 16.87
CA ARG A 94 4.38 -2.33 16.73
C ARG A 94 4.99 -0.94 16.59
N PRO A 95 6.29 -0.77 16.91
CA PRO A 95 6.99 0.49 16.71
C PRO A 95 6.91 0.95 15.25
N ARG A 96 6.76 2.26 15.05
CA ARG A 96 6.65 2.86 13.70
C ARG A 96 7.85 2.50 12.84
N GLU A 97 9.04 2.49 13.41
CA GLU A 97 10.29 2.23 12.69
C GLU A 97 10.32 0.82 12.09
N GLU A 98 9.84 -0.19 12.81
CA GLU A 98 9.72 -1.56 12.29
C GLU A 98 8.67 -1.66 11.19
N LEU A 99 7.50 -1.05 11.41
CA LEU A 99 6.42 -1.06 10.44
C LEU A 99 6.80 -0.34 9.15
N TRP A 100 7.52 0.78 9.25
CA TRP A 100 8.02 1.52 8.10
C TRP A 100 9.13 0.77 7.37
N GLN A 101 9.95 0.00 8.06
CA GLN A 101 10.92 -0.88 7.43
C GLN A 101 10.20 -1.94 6.57
N GLU A 102 9.14 -2.57 7.07
CA GLU A 102 8.35 -3.53 6.27
C GLU A 102 7.65 -2.89 5.08
N VAL A 103 7.07 -1.69 5.26
CA VAL A 103 6.51 -0.90 4.15
C VAL A 103 7.61 -0.60 3.11
N GLN A 104 8.79 -0.20 3.56
CA GLN A 104 9.93 0.10 2.67
C GLN A 104 10.35 -1.15 1.89
N GLU A 105 10.50 -2.29 2.55
CA GLU A 105 10.89 -3.55 1.90
C GLU A 105 9.90 -3.95 0.80
N GLU A 106 8.59 -3.87 1.06
CA GLU A 106 7.56 -4.14 0.04
C GLU A 106 7.61 -3.16 -1.14
N VAL A 107 7.84 -1.87 -0.88
CA VAL A 107 7.97 -0.86 -1.92
C VAL A 107 9.22 -1.09 -2.77
N LEU A 108 10.37 -1.38 -2.15
CA LEU A 108 11.61 -1.65 -2.88
C LEU A 108 11.50 -2.90 -3.76
N LEU A 109 10.96 -3.99 -3.22
CA LEU A 109 10.69 -5.22 -3.98
C LEU A 109 9.77 -4.95 -5.19
N PHE A 110 8.76 -4.10 -5.02
CA PHE A 110 7.90 -3.70 -6.13
C PHE A 110 8.68 -2.90 -7.18
N LEU A 111 9.47 -1.90 -6.78
CA LEU A 111 10.27 -1.09 -7.72
C LEU A 111 11.31 -1.93 -8.47
N GLU A 112 11.98 -2.87 -7.79
CA GLU A 112 12.91 -3.83 -8.41
C GLU A 112 12.20 -4.68 -9.48
N SER A 113 10.96 -5.10 -9.22
CA SER A 113 10.16 -5.85 -10.20
C SER A 113 9.85 -5.04 -11.47
N LEU A 114 9.97 -3.71 -11.41
CA LEU A 114 9.85 -2.80 -12.56
C LEU A 114 11.18 -2.58 -13.29
N GLY A 115 12.27 -3.20 -12.82
CA GLY A 115 13.62 -3.01 -13.35
C GLY A 115 14.30 -1.72 -12.91
N TRP A 116 13.87 -1.13 -11.78
CA TRP A 116 14.48 0.08 -11.24
C TRP A 116 15.61 -0.29 -10.29
N ASP A 117 16.72 0.45 -10.36
CA ASP A 117 17.80 0.34 -9.38
C ASP A 117 17.31 0.87 -8.02
N THR A 118 17.33 -0.01 -7.02
CA THR A 118 16.98 0.30 -5.63
C THR A 118 18.23 0.30 -4.76
N PRO A 119 18.27 1.12 -3.68
CA PRO A 119 19.32 0.97 -2.68
C PRO A 119 19.25 -0.44 -2.09
N PRO A 120 20.40 -1.04 -1.74
CA PRO A 120 20.40 -2.37 -1.13
C PRO A 120 19.54 -2.35 0.15
N PRO A 121 18.82 -3.44 0.45
CA PRO A 121 17.95 -3.49 1.62
C PRO A 121 18.73 -3.12 2.89
N PRO A 122 18.11 -2.50 3.90
CA PRO A 122 18.81 -2.01 5.11
C PRO A 122 19.65 -3.08 5.83
N GLN A 123 19.33 -4.36 5.61
CA GLN A 123 20.05 -5.51 6.18
C GLN A 123 21.37 -5.85 5.48
N ALA A 124 21.69 -5.25 4.32
CA ALA A 124 22.97 -5.44 3.62
C ALA A 124 24.16 -4.69 4.26
N LEU A 125 23.95 -4.02 5.40
CA LEU A 125 24.95 -3.25 6.16
C LEU A 125 25.23 -3.82 7.57
N ARG A 126 24.98 -5.12 7.81
CA ARG A 126 25.41 -5.79 9.05
C ARG A 126 26.40 -6.92 8.79
#